data_AF-A0A923KUM3-F1
#
_entry.id   AF-A0A923KUM3-F1
#
_cell.length_a   1.000
_cell.length_b   1.000
_cell.length_c   1.000
_cell.angle_alpha   90.00
_cell.angle_beta   90.00
_cell.angle_gamma   90.00
#
_symmetry.space_group_name_H-M   'P 1'
#
loop_
_entity.id
_entity.type
_entity.pdbx_description
1 polymer ?
#
loop_
_entity_poly.entity_id
_entity_poly.type
_entity_poly.pdbx_seq_one_letter_code
_entity_poly.pdbx_strand_id
1 'polypeptide(L)'
;MIYEILVRAANSKKMTSDHLIWIESDLPSRSFEKWLRDRALLDTGAQSPVVRWSIVQTERQAHFKLATQAKALKTRISELMSGMPEVLAVPDASKALSAFRLKAKTPELAGAYL
;
A
#
# COMPACT_ATOMS: atom_id res chain seq x y z
N MET A 1 -3.93 -14.72 4.75
CA MET A 1 -2.70 -14.05 5.25
C MET A 1 -2.54 -12.73 4.50
N ILE A 2 -2.03 -11.67 5.13
CA ILE A 2 -1.83 -10.38 4.45
C ILE A 2 -0.33 -10.20 4.14
N TYR A 3 -0.06 -10.00 2.86
CA TYR A 3 1.26 -9.67 2.34
C TYR A 3 1.31 -8.18 2.00
N GLU A 4 2.37 -7.51 2.43
CA GLU A 4 2.72 -6.17 1.96
C GLU A 4 3.75 -6.28 0.85
N ILE A 5 3.50 -5.60 -0.27
CA ILE A 5 4.49 -5.40 -1.33
C ILE A 5 4.79 -3.91 -1.46
N LEU A 6 6.05 -3.58 -1.72
CA LEU A 6 6.46 -2.25 -2.15
C LEU A 6 6.70 -2.28 -3.65
N VAL A 7 5.92 -1.49 -4.37
CA VAL A 7 6.06 -1.32 -5.82
C VAL A 7 7.07 -0.22 -6.10
N ARG A 8 7.89 -0.42 -7.13
CA ARG A 8 8.83 0.59 -7.59
C ARG A 8 8.07 1.79 -8.17
N ALA A 9 8.57 2.98 -7.86
CA ALA A 9 8.07 4.22 -8.42
C ALA A 9 8.63 4.46 -9.83
N ALA A 10 7.84 5.12 -10.68
CA ALA A 10 8.32 5.63 -11.96
C ALA A 10 9.47 6.64 -11.77
N ASN A 11 10.57 6.46 -12.52
CA ASN A 11 11.73 7.34 -12.71
C ASN A 11 11.96 8.45 -11.65
N SER A 12 12.99 8.25 -10.82
CA SER A 12 13.53 9.22 -9.84
C SER A 12 12.56 9.72 -8.76
N LYS A 13 11.31 9.25 -8.73
CA LYS A 13 10.37 9.54 -7.64
C LYS A 13 10.69 8.70 -6.40
N LYS A 14 10.60 9.33 -5.23
CA LYS A 14 10.72 8.63 -3.95
C LYS A 14 9.55 7.66 -3.79
N MET A 15 9.84 6.42 -3.42
CA MET A 15 8.82 5.44 -3.04
C MET A 15 8.19 5.87 -1.72
N THR A 16 6.91 6.24 -1.76
CA THR A 16 6.10 6.64 -0.60
C THR A 16 5.10 5.55 -0.23
N SER A 17 4.35 5.75 0.86
CA SER A 17 3.30 4.82 1.31
C SER A 17 2.26 4.47 0.25
N ASP A 18 2.03 5.32 -0.76
CA ASP A 18 1.14 5.04 -1.90
C ASP A 18 1.59 3.86 -2.78
N HIS A 19 2.87 3.49 -2.69
CA HIS A 19 3.44 2.37 -3.43
C HIS A 19 3.36 1.06 -2.63
N LEU A 20 2.82 1.10 -1.41
CA LEU A 20 2.55 -0.09 -0.61
C LEU A 20 1.19 -0.68 -0.99
N ILE A 21 1.19 -1.96 -1.32
CA ILE A 21 -0.03 -2.71 -1.59
C ILE A 21 -0.14 -3.86 -0.61
N TRP A 22 -1.30 -3.96 0.04
CA TRP A 22 -1.65 -5.11 0.86
C TRP A 22 -2.50 -6.11 0.09
N ILE A 23 -2.06 -7.36 0.12
CA ILE A 23 -2.63 -8.45 -0.65
C ILE A 23 -3.03 -9.54 0.33
N GLU A 24 -4.32 -9.84 0.39
CA GLU A 24 -4.82 -11.03 1.08
C GLU A 24 -4.62 -12.24 0.17
N SER A 25 -3.95 -13.26 0.70
CA SER A 25 -3.69 -14.50 0.00
C SER A 25 -3.70 -15.68 0.96
N ASP A 26 -4.21 -16.81 0.48
CA ASP A 26 -4.19 -18.11 1.15
C ASP A 26 -2.89 -18.88 0.88
N LEU A 27 -2.04 -18.37 -0.01
CA LEU A 27 -0.74 -18.98 -0.31
C LEU A 27 0.20 -18.85 0.90
N PRO A 28 1.03 -19.87 1.19
CA PRO A 28 2.14 -19.74 2.12
C PRO A 28 3.27 -18.88 1.51
N SER A 29 4.17 -18.37 2.35
CA SER A 29 5.15 -17.34 1.97
C SER A 29 6.04 -17.73 0.78
N ARG A 30 6.51 -18.99 0.74
CA ARG A 30 7.30 -19.51 -0.40
C ARG A 30 6.51 -19.55 -1.70
N SER A 31 5.24 -19.95 -1.63
CA SER A 31 4.35 -20.00 -2.81
C SER A 31 3.96 -18.60 -3.27
N PHE A 32 3.80 -17.65 -2.34
CA PHE A 32 3.58 -16.25 -2.67
C PHE A 32 4.80 -15.63 -3.37
N GLU A 33 6.01 -15.86 -2.85
CA GLU A 33 7.24 -15.40 -3.51
C GLU A 33 7.38 -16.01 -4.91
N LYS A 34 7.16 -17.32 -5.03
CA LYS A 34 7.17 -18.00 -6.33
C LYS A 34 6.14 -17.39 -7.28
N TRP A 35 4.94 -17.09 -6.79
CA TRP A 35 3.89 -16.44 -7.58
C TRP A 35 4.34 -15.07 -8.12
N LEU A 36 5.02 -14.27 -7.31
CA LEU A 36 5.59 -12.99 -7.77
C LEU A 36 6.65 -13.20 -8.86
N ARG A 37 7.54 -14.18 -8.69
CA ARG A 37 8.60 -14.52 -9.66
C ARG A 37 8.03 -15.06 -10.97
N ASP A 38 7.08 -15.98 -10.91
CA ASP A 38 6.42 -16.59 -12.07
C ASP A 38 5.69 -15.55 -12.94
N ARG A 39 5.33 -14.39 -12.36
CA ARG A 39 4.68 -13.28 -13.07
C ARG A 39 5.64 -12.15 -13.44
N ALA A 40 6.95 -12.36 -13.29
CA ALA A 40 7.99 -11.35 -13.51
C ALA A 40 7.78 -10.06 -12.69
N LEU A 41 7.12 -10.17 -11.54
CA LEU A 41 6.91 -9.04 -10.61
C LEU A 41 8.09 -8.89 -9.65
N LEU A 42 8.74 -10.01 -9.31
CA LEU A 42 9.92 -10.05 -8.45
C LEU A 42 11.04 -10.78 -9.19
N ASP A 43 12.14 -10.08 -9.43
CA ASP A 43 13.35 -10.64 -10.01
C ASP A 43 14.60 -10.09 -9.29
N THR A 44 15.76 -10.72 -9.48
CA THR A 44 17.05 -10.25 -8.94
C THR A 44 17.61 -9.04 -9.69
N GLY A 45 16.98 -8.63 -10.79
CA GLY A 45 17.36 -7.46 -11.57
C GLY A 45 17.03 -6.12 -10.90
N ALA A 46 17.75 -5.08 -11.31
CA ALA A 46 17.56 -3.71 -10.83
C ALA A 46 16.21 -3.06 -11.26
N GLN A 47 15.44 -3.73 -12.14
CA GLN A 47 14.21 -3.22 -12.76
C GLN A 47 12.94 -3.96 -12.31
N SER A 48 13.02 -4.80 -11.27
CA SER A 48 11.85 -5.53 -10.76
C SER A 48 10.72 -4.59 -10.32
N PRO A 49 9.46 -4.85 -10.73
CA PRO A 49 8.30 -4.06 -10.31
C PRO A 49 8.08 -4.05 -8.81
N VAL A 50 8.26 -5.18 -8.14
CA VAL A 50 8.22 -5.31 -6.68
C VAL A 50 9.65 -5.25 -6.16
N VAL A 51 9.91 -4.29 -5.27
CA VAL A 51 11.24 -4.05 -4.68
C VAL A 51 11.43 -4.87 -3.40
N ARG A 52 10.38 -4.95 -2.59
CA ARG A 52 10.35 -5.75 -1.36
C ARG A 52 8.96 -6.31 -1.12
N TRP A 53 8.89 -7.38 -0.35
CA TRP A 53 7.64 -7.91 0.17
C TRP A 53 7.84 -8.46 1.58
N SER A 54 6.77 -8.46 2.38
CA SER A 54 6.77 -8.98 3.75
C SER A 54 5.38 -9.48 4.13
N ILE A 55 5.31 -10.27 5.21
CA ILE A 55 4.04 -10.65 5.85
C ILE A 55 3.76 -9.61 6.93
N VAL A 56 2.53 -9.11 6.95
CA VAL A 56 2.11 -8.14 7.96
C VAL A 56 0.93 -8.68 8.75
N GLN A 57 1.00 -8.50 10.07
CA GLN A 57 -0.12 -8.73 10.97
C GLN A 57 -0.81 -7.38 11.17
N THR A 58 -1.92 -7.18 10.48
CA THR A 58 -2.70 -5.94 10.54
C THR A 58 -4.18 -6.24 10.58
N GLU A 59 -4.93 -5.41 11.30
CA GLU A 59 -6.40 -5.40 11.28
C GLU A 59 -6.95 -4.62 10.09
N ARG A 60 -6.08 -3.95 9.32
CA ARG A 60 -6.50 -3.18 8.14
C ARG A 60 -6.86 -4.11 7.00
N GLN A 61 -7.92 -3.74 6.27
CA GLN A 61 -8.37 -4.50 5.12
C GLN A 61 -7.30 -4.49 4.01
N ALA A 62 -7.06 -5.65 3.42
CA ALA A 62 -6.18 -5.74 2.26
C ALA A 62 -6.77 -4.96 1.07
N HIS A 63 -5.90 -4.37 0.26
CA HIS A 63 -6.30 -3.65 -0.94
C HIS A 63 -6.82 -4.62 -2.02
N PHE A 64 -6.23 -5.83 -2.09
CA PHE A 64 -6.60 -6.85 -3.07
C PHE A 64 -6.69 -8.25 -2.45
N LYS A 65 -7.59 -9.08 -2.98
CA LYS A 65 -7.64 -10.52 -2.72
C LYS A 65 -7.01 -11.28 -3.88
N LEU A 66 -5.91 -11.99 -3.64
CA LEU A 66 -5.13 -12.64 -4.70
C LEU A 66 -5.96 -13.67 -5.49
N ALA A 67 -6.81 -14.42 -4.81
CA ALA A 67 -7.64 -15.48 -5.41
C ALA A 67 -8.60 -14.96 -6.50
N THR A 68 -9.11 -13.74 -6.36
CA THR A 68 -10.15 -13.19 -7.23
C THR A 68 -9.69 -11.98 -8.04
N GLN A 69 -8.68 -11.24 -7.58
CA GLN A 69 -8.27 -9.93 -8.12
C GLN A 69 -6.84 -9.91 -8.65
N ALA A 70 -6.24 -11.06 -8.97
CA ALA A 70 -4.88 -11.15 -9.51
C ALA A 70 -4.66 -10.28 -10.77
N LYS A 71 -5.67 -10.12 -11.64
CA LYS A 71 -5.57 -9.26 -12.83
C LYS A 71 -5.53 -7.78 -12.45
N ALA A 72 -6.45 -7.34 -11.57
CA ALA A 72 -6.51 -5.96 -11.09
C ALA A 72 -5.23 -5.56 -10.33
N LEU A 73 -4.67 -6.48 -9.53
CA LEU A 73 -3.40 -6.27 -8.86
C LEU A 73 -2.26 -5.96 -9.84
N LYS A 74 -2.16 -6.70 -10.96
CA LYS A 74 -1.13 -6.45 -11.98
C LYS A 74 -1.31 -5.11 -12.68
N THR A 75 -2.55 -4.75 -13.00
CA THR A 75 -2.87 -3.43 -13.57
C THR A 75 -2.40 -2.33 -12.62
N ARG A 76 -2.74 -2.45 -11.32
CA ARG A 76 -2.34 -1.47 -10.31
C ARG A 76 -0.82 -1.34 -10.16
N ILE A 77 -0.10 -2.46 -10.17
CA ILE A 77 1.38 -2.45 -10.15
C ILE A 77 1.93 -1.71 -11.37
N SER A 78 1.34 -1.93 -12.55
CA SER A 78 1.76 -1.29 -13.80
C SER A 78 1.52 0.23 -13.78
N GLU A 79 0.40 0.69 -13.22
CA GLU A 79 0.08 2.12 -13.02
C GLU A 79 1.09 2.82 -12.11
N LEU A 80 1.44 2.18 -10.98
CA LEU A 80 2.42 2.72 -10.04
C LEU A 80 3.82 2.80 -10.67
N MET A 81 4.15 1.84 -11.53
CA MET A 81 5.40 1.81 -12.29
C MET A 81 5.47 2.85 -13.42
N SER A 82 4.34 3.14 -14.08
CA SER A 82 4.28 4.13 -15.18
C SER A 82 4.11 5.56 -14.68
N GLY A 83 3.70 5.74 -13.41
CA GLY A 83 3.49 7.06 -12.82
C GLY A 83 2.20 7.74 -13.31
N MET A 84 1.35 7.01 -14.03
CA MET A 84 -0.01 7.41 -14.37
C MET A 84 -0.98 6.67 -13.44
N PRO A 85 -1.37 7.26 -12.31
CA PRO A 85 -2.46 6.70 -11.54
C PRO A 85 -3.74 6.88 -12.35
N GLU A 86 -4.30 5.80 -12.91
CA GLU A 86 -5.76 5.77 -13.01
C GLU A 86 -6.24 5.85 -11.56
N VAL A 87 -6.82 7.00 -11.21
CA VAL A 87 -7.45 7.23 -9.93
C VAL A 87 -8.71 6.36 -9.93
N LEU A 88 -8.54 5.07 -9.63
CA LEU A 88 -9.62 4.28 -9.08
C LEU A 88 -9.92 4.91 -7.73
N ALA A 89 -10.94 5.77 -7.73
CA ALA A 89 -11.52 6.38 -6.56
C ALA A 89 -11.85 5.28 -5.55
N VAL A 90 -10.93 5.05 -4.62
CA VAL A 90 -11.24 4.38 -3.36
C VAL A 90 -12.29 5.27 -2.70
N PRO A 91 -13.45 4.74 -2.26
CA PRO A 91 -14.43 5.56 -1.56
C PRO A 91 -13.81 6.14 -0.29
N ASP A 92 -13.45 7.42 -0.40
CA ASP A 92 -13.30 8.44 0.62
C ASP A 92 -12.75 7.98 1.98
N ALA A 93 -11.42 7.78 2.05
CA ALA A 93 -10.69 7.71 3.32
C ALA A 93 -10.73 9.05 4.11
N SER A 94 -11.28 10.13 3.54
CA SER A 94 -11.46 11.41 4.23
C SER A 94 -12.45 11.32 5.40
N LYS A 95 -13.32 10.30 5.47
CA LYS A 95 -14.13 10.05 6.67
C LYS A 95 -13.35 9.49 7.87
N ALA A 96 -12.23 8.79 7.64
CA ALA A 96 -11.45 8.20 8.72
C ALA A 96 -10.53 9.22 9.43
N LEU A 97 -10.10 10.27 8.72
CA LEU A 97 -9.20 11.29 9.28
C LEU A 97 -9.94 12.27 10.21
N SER A 98 -11.22 12.53 9.96
CA SER A 98 -12.06 13.44 10.75
C SER A 98 -12.35 12.92 12.16
N ALA A 99 -12.29 11.60 12.37
CA ALA A 99 -12.56 10.99 13.68
C ALA A 99 -11.36 11.06 14.64
N PHE A 100 -10.14 11.27 14.14
CA PHE A 100 -8.92 11.23 14.97
C PHE A 100 -8.43 12.60 15.45
N ARG A 101 -9.05 13.72 15.03
CA ARG A 101 -8.56 15.08 15.33
C ARG A 101 -9.27 15.81 16.48
N LEU A 102 -10.10 15.12 17.27
CA LEU A 102 -10.82 15.71 18.40
C LEU A 102 -10.58 14.94 19.71
N LYS A 103 -9.32 14.72 20.09
CA LYS A 103 -8.98 14.39 21.49
C LYS A 103 -7.50 14.62 21.84
N ALA A 104 -7.09 15.88 21.90
CA ALA A 104 -5.93 16.40 22.64
C ALA A 104 -5.95 17.92 22.46
N LYS A 105 -5.87 18.82 23.46
CA LYS A 105 -5.48 18.74 24.86
C LYS A 105 -5.78 20.14 25.46
N THR A 106 -6.62 20.24 26.49
CA THR A 106 -6.55 21.34 27.50
C THR A 106 -5.44 20.90 28.48
N PRO A 107 -4.56 21.76 29.06
CA PRO A 107 -4.98 22.93 29.86
C PRO A 107 -4.03 24.16 29.93
N GLU A 108 -4.60 25.24 30.48
CA GLU A 108 -4.03 26.24 31.41
C GLU A 108 -3.21 27.50 30.99
N LEU A 109 -3.74 28.63 31.49
CA LEU A 109 -3.11 29.81 32.14
C LEU A 109 -2.31 30.83 31.31
N ALA A 110 -2.86 32.05 31.19
CA ALA A 110 -2.39 33.27 31.88
C ALA A 110 -2.71 34.58 31.12
N GLY A 111 -3.25 35.58 31.83
CA GLY A 111 -2.84 36.99 31.70
C GLY A 111 -3.59 37.93 30.76
N ALA A 112 -4.51 38.71 31.36
CA ALA A 112 -4.62 40.19 31.37
C ALA A 112 -4.31 41.07 30.12
N TYR A 113 -5.00 42.23 30.12
CA TYR A 113 -4.94 43.43 29.26
C TYR A 113 -5.84 43.36 28.01
N LEU A 114 -6.84 44.23 27.79
CA LEU A 114 -7.21 45.56 28.31
C LEU A 114 -8.74 45.69 28.41
#